data_AF-A0A8J7YQL1-F1
#
_entry.id   AF-A0A8J7YQL1-F1
#
_cell.length_a   1.000
_cell.length_b   1.000
_cell.length_c   1.000
_cell.angle_alpha   90.00
_cell.angle_beta   90.00
_cell.angle_gamma   90.00
#
_symmetry.space_group_name_H-M   'P 1'
#
loop_
_entity.id
_entity.type
_entity.pdbx_description
1 polymer ?
#
loop_
_entity_poly.entity_id
_entity_poly.type
_entity_poly.pdbx_seq_one_letter_code
_entity_poly.pdbx_strand_id
1 'polypeptide(L)'
;MSVAGDDHGEIRPEPPKTFYEGVVDLPGYGDAPNRCRAMTPVGFCEEGHTVLGRSSCGTRYCPDHWRDWCEDAVVNMVAQLAAYRYAQEMGPGKRLCHVVASPPQDRRYSARSLWETRSEAYDALEAAGVRGGATVTHPYRTNERGDLLYQTAKENGDLADGTGKWRFLREVSEDFEDLTRYIEAAPHYHALAAVEDVDGEAAPGGWVVKRIRTFDAFHPRDQKAYRDMAATAYYTLTHGANQQGRSTTTYFGEVHSFTPSEELTATMWERIQMEAEKAVKEIEPDEPVAAEEGEGISAGPDECPHDGCGSEVIDVYYLREYLEDDEWASKVKAAGRGRERWLRLKGLLYWWDEGGDRPPPSVQGNEKKLRNWLEVKGESVTPESRQVGLSAAVMGD
;
A
#
# COMPACT_ATOMS: atom_id res chain seq x y z
N MET A 1 -5.02 65.73 23.43
CA MET A 1 -4.66 64.78 22.35
C MET A 1 -4.52 63.42 22.99
N SER A 2 -5.49 62.54 22.75
CA SER A 2 -5.49 61.14 23.22
C SER A 2 -5.43 60.28 21.97
N VAL A 3 -4.45 59.40 21.87
CA VAL A 3 -4.36 58.44 20.77
C VAL A 3 -5.20 57.23 21.16
N ALA A 4 -6.23 56.92 20.38
CA ALA A 4 -6.91 55.64 20.48
C ALA A 4 -5.96 54.56 19.93
N GLY A 5 -5.69 53.52 20.72
CA GLY A 5 -5.11 52.28 20.23
C GLY A 5 -6.25 51.31 20.02
N ASP A 6 -6.53 50.96 18.77
CA ASP A 6 -7.49 49.90 18.44
C ASP A 6 -6.91 48.54 18.85
N ASP A 7 -7.53 47.92 19.84
CA ASP A 7 -7.20 46.56 20.29
C ASP A 7 -7.78 45.54 19.28
N HIS A 8 -7.11 45.44 18.14
CA HIS A 8 -7.49 44.56 17.05
C HIS A 8 -7.17 43.10 17.36
N GLY A 9 -8.13 42.45 18.02
CA GLY A 9 -8.34 41.02 17.95
C GLY A 9 -7.31 40.18 18.70
N GLU A 10 -7.71 39.72 19.87
CA GLU A 10 -7.21 38.45 20.40
C GLU A 10 -7.35 37.39 19.30
N ILE A 11 -6.19 36.98 18.75
CA ILE A 11 -6.10 35.93 17.74
C ILE A 11 -6.79 34.71 18.32
N ARG A 12 -7.88 34.25 17.66
CA ARG A 12 -8.54 32.99 18.02
C ARG A 12 -7.45 31.94 18.19
N PRO A 13 -7.37 31.23 19.34
CA PRO A 13 -6.34 30.24 19.54
C PRO A 13 -6.35 29.27 18.36
N GLU A 14 -5.17 29.02 17.78
CA GLU A 14 -5.04 28.13 16.62
C GLU A 14 -5.78 26.82 16.92
N PRO A 15 -6.60 26.29 15.98
CA PRO A 15 -7.29 25.03 16.20
C PRO A 15 -6.26 23.95 16.60
N PRO A 16 -6.61 23.04 17.52
CA PRO A 16 -5.65 22.09 18.08
C PRO A 16 -4.96 21.32 16.96
N LYS A 17 -3.63 21.46 16.89
CA LYS A 17 -2.80 21.11 15.71
C LYS A 17 -2.83 19.65 15.29
N THR A 18 -3.38 18.76 16.11
CA THR A 18 -3.56 17.35 15.79
C THR A 18 -4.96 16.87 16.14
N PHE A 19 -5.63 16.26 15.17
CA PHE A 19 -6.79 15.44 15.45
C PHE A 19 -6.39 14.21 16.28
N TYR A 20 -7.30 13.71 17.12
CA TYR A 20 -7.09 12.52 17.94
C TYR A 20 -5.75 12.49 18.69
N GLU A 21 -5.25 13.65 19.16
CA GLU A 21 -3.96 13.80 19.87
C GLU A 21 -2.73 13.32 19.06
N GLY A 22 -2.87 13.17 17.73
CA GLY A 22 -1.83 12.64 16.85
C GLY A 22 -1.65 11.12 16.91
N VAL A 23 -2.49 10.38 17.65
CA VAL A 23 -2.37 8.91 17.79
C VAL A 23 -3.19 8.10 16.80
N VAL A 24 -3.94 8.78 15.92
CA VAL A 24 -4.68 8.16 14.80
C VAL A 24 -4.34 8.89 13.51
N ASP A 25 -3.78 8.18 12.55
CA ASP A 25 -3.38 8.65 11.23
C ASP A 25 -4.04 7.77 10.15
N LEU A 26 -3.56 7.88 8.90
CA LEU A 26 -3.95 7.04 7.78
C LEU A 26 -2.79 6.09 7.40
N PRO A 27 -3.03 5.02 6.62
CA PRO A 27 -1.96 4.12 6.18
C PRO A 27 -0.86 4.87 5.44
N GLY A 28 0.39 4.47 5.63
CA GLY A 28 1.55 5.08 4.99
C GLY A 28 2.05 6.40 5.58
N TYR A 29 1.51 6.90 6.69
CA TYR A 29 1.95 8.15 7.32
C TYR A 29 2.75 7.99 8.64
N GLY A 30 3.10 6.76 9.01
CA GLY A 30 3.96 6.47 10.17
C GLY A 30 5.42 6.20 9.77
N ASP A 31 6.24 5.82 10.75
CA ASP A 31 7.64 5.45 10.50
C ASP A 31 7.77 4.04 9.88
N ALA A 32 8.71 3.86 8.95
CA ALA A 32 9.08 2.52 8.48
C ALA A 32 9.63 1.67 9.65
N PRO A 33 9.09 0.47 9.93
CA PRO A 33 9.53 -0.30 11.09
C PRO A 33 10.97 -0.81 10.96
N ASN A 34 11.63 -1.14 12.08
CA ASN A 34 12.95 -1.82 12.07
C ASN A 34 12.96 -3.18 11.33
N ARG A 35 11.79 -3.78 11.12
CA ARG A 35 11.60 -5.00 10.30
C ARG A 35 11.28 -4.71 8.83
N CYS A 36 11.05 -3.43 8.47
CA CYS A 36 11.00 -3.00 7.08
C CYS A 36 12.35 -3.36 6.49
N ARG A 37 12.33 -4.30 5.54
CA ARG A 37 13.54 -5.06 5.28
C ARG A 37 14.58 -4.13 4.66
N ALA A 38 15.82 -4.41 5.05
CA ALA A 38 17.00 -3.81 4.47
C ALA A 38 16.86 -3.68 2.96
N MET A 39 17.36 -2.58 2.41
CA MET A 39 17.59 -2.50 0.98
C MET A 39 18.51 -3.65 0.58
N THR A 40 18.08 -4.46 -0.39
CA THR A 40 18.82 -5.60 -0.93
C THR A 40 18.98 -5.45 -2.43
N PRO A 41 20.03 -6.02 -3.03
CA PRO A 41 20.03 -6.28 -4.46
C PRO A 41 18.84 -7.16 -4.85
N VAL A 42 18.19 -6.83 -5.96
CA VAL A 42 17.04 -7.57 -6.50
C VAL A 42 17.19 -7.90 -7.99
N GLY A 43 18.09 -7.22 -8.69
CA GLY A 43 18.40 -7.49 -10.10
C GLY A 43 19.51 -6.58 -10.62
N PHE A 44 19.63 -6.52 -11.93
CA PHE A 44 20.53 -5.63 -12.67
C PHE A 44 19.94 -5.30 -14.03
N CYS A 45 20.39 -4.23 -14.70
CA CYS A 45 19.90 -3.90 -16.04
C CYS A 45 20.96 -4.10 -17.13
N GLU A 46 20.57 -4.00 -18.41
CA GLU A 46 21.49 -4.12 -19.56
C GLU A 46 22.67 -3.13 -19.53
N GLU A 47 22.51 -1.94 -18.95
CA GLU A 47 23.59 -0.96 -18.76
C GLU A 47 24.52 -1.28 -17.57
N GLY A 48 24.31 -2.41 -16.90
CA GLY A 48 25.13 -2.91 -15.79
C GLY A 48 24.90 -2.21 -14.45
N HIS A 49 23.81 -1.45 -14.29
CA HIS A 49 23.43 -0.93 -12.98
C HIS A 49 22.86 -2.05 -12.12
N THR A 50 23.39 -2.24 -10.91
CA THR A 50 22.71 -3.04 -9.89
C THR A 50 21.39 -2.38 -9.50
N VAL A 51 20.30 -3.13 -9.47
CA VAL A 51 18.99 -2.66 -9.03
C VAL A 51 18.77 -3.13 -7.59
N LEU A 52 18.25 -2.22 -6.76
CA LEU A 52 18.07 -2.41 -5.33
C LEU A 52 16.59 -2.25 -4.99
N GLY A 53 16.04 -3.21 -4.25
CA GLY A 53 14.66 -3.20 -3.77
C GLY A 53 14.59 -3.25 -2.26
N ARG A 54 13.41 -3.01 -1.71
CA ARG A 54 13.05 -3.34 -0.32
C ARG A 54 12.03 -4.47 -0.40
N SER A 55 12.25 -5.53 0.36
CA SER A 55 11.21 -6.57 0.47
C SER A 55 10.14 -6.11 1.47
N SER A 56 8.87 -6.28 1.09
CA SER A 56 7.74 -5.71 1.81
C SER A 56 7.77 -5.97 3.31
N CYS A 57 7.42 -4.93 4.07
CA CYS A 57 7.18 -5.06 5.50
C CYS A 57 5.74 -5.47 5.84
N GLY A 58 4.82 -5.50 4.86
CA GLY A 58 3.41 -5.88 5.01
C GLY A 58 2.68 -5.09 6.10
N THR A 59 3.08 -3.85 6.37
CA THR A 59 2.64 -3.11 7.57
C THR A 59 2.01 -1.77 7.21
N ARG A 60 0.71 -1.64 7.51
CA ARG A 60 -0.16 -0.47 7.30
C ARG A 60 0.46 0.91 7.50
N TYR A 61 1.31 1.10 8.51
CA TYR A 61 1.87 2.41 8.83
C TYR A 61 3.13 2.78 8.04
N CYS A 62 3.75 1.83 7.34
CA CYS A 62 5.00 2.08 6.60
C CYS A 62 4.74 2.86 5.31
N PRO A 63 5.46 3.97 5.05
CA PRO A 63 5.23 4.81 3.87
C PRO A 63 5.52 4.06 2.57
N ASP A 64 6.51 3.17 2.59
CA ASP A 64 6.95 2.40 1.42
C ASP A 64 6.01 1.23 1.04
N HIS A 65 5.32 0.62 2.02
CA HIS A 65 4.73 -0.73 1.89
C HIS A 65 3.29 -0.84 2.45
N TRP A 66 2.59 0.28 2.63
CA TRP A 66 1.20 0.24 3.08
C TRP A 66 0.23 -0.24 1.98
N ARG A 67 0.62 -0.16 0.70
CA ARG A 67 -0.15 -0.66 -0.44
C ARG A 67 -0.20 -2.19 -0.43
N ASP A 68 0.93 -2.85 -0.25
CA ASP A 68 1.02 -4.31 -0.13
C ASP A 68 0.16 -4.82 1.06
N TRP A 69 0.20 -4.11 2.21
CA TRP A 69 -0.71 -4.38 3.33
C TRP A 69 -2.19 -4.21 2.95
N CYS A 70 -2.51 -3.19 2.14
CA CYS A 70 -3.85 -2.93 1.67
C CYS A 70 -4.31 -4.05 0.74
N GLU A 71 -3.48 -4.49 -0.20
CA GLU A 71 -3.75 -5.60 -1.13
C GLU A 71 -4.01 -6.90 -0.37
N ASP A 72 -3.11 -7.31 0.52
CA ASP A 72 -3.30 -8.46 1.42
C ASP A 72 -4.63 -8.36 2.19
N ALA A 73 -4.93 -7.18 2.76
CA ALA A 73 -6.16 -6.96 3.51
C ALA A 73 -7.42 -7.03 2.62
N VAL A 74 -7.35 -6.54 1.37
CA VAL A 74 -8.44 -6.62 0.39
C VAL A 74 -8.65 -8.07 -0.07
N VAL A 75 -7.60 -8.80 -0.44
CA VAL A 75 -7.73 -10.22 -0.87
C VAL A 75 -8.43 -11.04 0.20
N ASN A 76 -8.00 -10.92 1.46
CA ASN A 76 -8.62 -11.61 2.59
C ASN A 76 -10.07 -11.16 2.82
N MET A 77 -10.37 -9.86 2.70
CA MET A 77 -11.73 -9.33 2.85
C MET A 77 -12.67 -9.82 1.76
N VAL A 78 -12.25 -9.73 0.49
CA VAL A 78 -13.01 -10.15 -0.68
C VAL A 78 -13.25 -11.66 -0.65
N ALA A 79 -12.24 -12.46 -0.31
CA ALA A 79 -12.37 -13.91 -0.20
C ALA A 79 -13.39 -14.30 0.89
N GLN A 80 -13.30 -13.75 2.11
CA GLN A 80 -14.25 -14.02 3.20
C GLN A 80 -15.69 -13.65 2.80
N LEU A 81 -15.88 -12.46 2.20
CA LEU A 81 -17.20 -11.98 1.77
C LEU A 81 -17.75 -12.82 0.60
N ALA A 82 -16.93 -13.19 -0.36
CA ALA A 82 -17.32 -14.05 -1.49
C ALA A 82 -17.70 -15.46 -1.02
N ALA A 83 -16.94 -16.06 -0.09
CA ALA A 83 -17.27 -17.36 0.49
C ALA A 83 -18.57 -17.32 1.29
N TYR A 84 -18.78 -16.27 2.11
CA TYR A 84 -20.05 -16.08 2.81
C TYR A 84 -21.21 -15.95 1.81
N ARG A 85 -21.09 -15.09 0.79
CA ARG A 85 -22.09 -14.93 -0.29
C ARG A 85 -22.31 -16.23 -1.07
N TYR A 86 -21.31 -17.08 -1.22
CA TYR A 86 -21.46 -18.39 -1.85
C TYR A 86 -22.33 -19.34 -1.01
N ALA A 87 -22.11 -19.40 0.30
CA ALA A 87 -22.82 -20.29 1.21
C ALA A 87 -24.30 -19.94 1.42
N GLN A 88 -24.70 -18.66 1.27
CA GLN A 88 -26.11 -18.26 1.41
C GLN A 88 -27.03 -18.95 0.38
N GLU A 89 -28.31 -19.10 0.70
CA GLU A 89 -29.32 -19.58 -0.26
C GLU A 89 -29.42 -18.69 -1.51
N MET A 90 -29.90 -19.25 -2.63
CA MET A 90 -30.10 -18.51 -3.87
C MET A 90 -31.21 -17.46 -3.72
N GLY A 91 -30.86 -16.18 -3.75
CA GLY A 91 -31.82 -15.09 -3.64
C GLY A 91 -31.24 -13.85 -2.97
N PRO A 92 -32.08 -13.03 -2.31
CA PRO A 92 -31.67 -11.81 -1.62
C PRO A 92 -30.57 -12.02 -0.56
N GLY A 93 -30.49 -13.19 0.08
CA GLY A 93 -29.42 -13.53 1.02
C GLY A 93 -27.99 -13.38 0.47
N LYS A 94 -27.77 -13.52 -0.85
CA LYS A 94 -26.46 -13.29 -1.51
C LYS A 94 -26.13 -11.80 -1.75
N ARG A 95 -27.02 -10.88 -1.39
CA ARG A 95 -26.83 -9.44 -1.60
C ARG A 95 -25.79 -8.89 -0.64
N LEU A 96 -24.90 -8.08 -1.19
CA LEU A 96 -23.93 -7.30 -0.45
C LEU A 96 -24.16 -5.81 -0.79
N CYS A 97 -24.08 -4.93 0.21
CA CYS A 97 -24.12 -3.49 0.02
C CYS A 97 -22.87 -2.82 0.62
N HIS A 98 -22.46 -1.70 0.04
CA HIS A 98 -21.57 -0.76 0.70
C HIS A 98 -22.42 0.18 1.54
N VAL A 99 -22.30 0.07 2.86
CA VAL A 99 -23.09 0.83 3.84
C VAL A 99 -22.14 1.66 4.68
N VAL A 100 -22.56 2.87 5.09
CA VAL A 100 -21.84 3.69 6.05
C VAL A 100 -22.73 3.90 7.26
N ALA A 101 -22.22 3.56 8.45
CA ALA A 101 -22.78 3.99 9.73
C ALA A 101 -21.96 5.19 10.23
N SER A 102 -22.63 6.31 10.52
CA SER A 102 -22.01 7.49 11.14
C SER A 102 -22.71 7.81 12.45
N PRO A 103 -21.98 7.95 13.57
CA PRO A 103 -22.57 8.36 14.83
C PRO A 103 -22.90 9.86 14.81
N PRO A 104 -23.59 10.39 15.83
CA PRO A 104 -23.83 11.84 15.97
C PRO A 104 -22.53 12.67 15.87
N GLN A 105 -22.50 13.65 14.97
CA GLN A 105 -21.32 14.50 14.72
C GLN A 105 -21.36 15.81 15.53
N ASP A 106 -22.25 15.90 16.51
CA ASP A 106 -22.44 17.07 17.40
C ASP A 106 -21.43 17.11 18.57
N ARG A 107 -20.54 16.11 18.66
CA ARG A 107 -19.54 15.95 19.73
C ARG A 107 -18.13 15.72 19.18
N ARG A 108 -17.12 16.16 19.93
CA ARG A 108 -15.71 15.87 19.61
C ARG A 108 -15.35 14.45 20.03
N TYR A 109 -14.72 13.71 19.13
CA TYR A 109 -14.23 12.35 19.40
C TYR A 109 -12.75 12.35 19.82
N SER A 110 -12.47 11.67 20.92
CA SER A 110 -11.13 11.21 21.29
C SER A 110 -10.76 9.94 20.51
N ALA A 111 -9.45 9.61 20.44
CA ALA A 111 -8.99 8.37 19.81
C ALA A 111 -9.64 7.13 20.45
N ARG A 112 -9.84 7.17 21.77
CA ARG A 112 -10.53 6.12 22.51
C ARG A 112 -11.98 5.97 22.06
N SER A 113 -12.74 7.06 22.00
CA SER A 113 -14.15 7.02 21.58
C SER A 113 -14.35 6.57 20.13
N LEU A 114 -13.42 6.91 19.21
CA LEU A 114 -13.45 6.39 17.83
C LEU A 114 -13.52 4.85 17.78
N TRP A 115 -12.76 4.17 18.64
CA TRP A 115 -12.74 2.70 18.68
C TRP A 115 -13.87 2.10 19.53
N GLU A 116 -14.33 2.79 20.59
CA GLU A 116 -15.46 2.32 21.42
C GLU A 116 -16.79 2.42 20.64
N THR A 117 -17.03 3.53 19.94
CA THR A 117 -18.20 3.75 19.07
C THR A 117 -18.24 2.82 17.85
N ARG A 118 -17.20 2.02 17.59
CA ARG A 118 -17.25 0.98 16.55
C ARG A 118 -18.23 -0.16 16.89
N SER A 119 -18.37 -0.52 18.17
CA SER A 119 -19.34 -1.55 18.56
C SER A 119 -20.77 -1.02 18.42
N GLU A 120 -21.01 0.23 18.84
CA GLU A 120 -22.27 0.96 18.63
C GLU A 120 -22.64 1.04 17.14
N ALA A 121 -21.65 1.10 16.23
CA ALA A 121 -21.87 1.07 14.79
C ALA A 121 -22.45 -0.27 14.30
N TYR A 122 -22.10 -1.39 14.93
CA TYR A 122 -22.68 -2.69 14.60
C TYR A 122 -24.13 -2.76 15.03
N ASP A 123 -24.46 -2.29 16.24
CA ASP A 123 -25.84 -2.22 16.74
C ASP A 123 -26.71 -1.37 15.80
N ALA A 124 -26.17 -0.25 15.30
CA ALA A 124 -26.85 0.62 14.34
C ALA A 124 -27.01 -0.03 12.94
N LEU A 125 -26.01 -0.79 12.47
CA LEU A 125 -26.09 -1.53 11.21
C LEU A 125 -27.10 -2.69 11.31
N GLU A 126 -27.10 -3.44 12.42
CA GLU A 126 -28.04 -4.54 12.70
C GLU A 126 -29.48 -4.03 12.76
N ALA A 127 -29.72 -2.93 13.49
CA ALA A 127 -31.02 -2.26 13.51
C ALA A 127 -31.51 -1.85 12.12
N ALA A 128 -30.59 -1.46 11.24
CA ALA A 128 -30.86 -1.13 9.83
C ALA A 128 -30.98 -2.35 8.88
N GLY A 129 -31.01 -3.58 9.42
CA GLY A 129 -31.21 -4.83 8.68
C GLY A 129 -29.93 -5.55 8.23
N VAL A 130 -28.73 -5.06 8.61
CA VAL A 130 -27.46 -5.70 8.22
C VAL A 130 -27.18 -6.91 9.11
N ARG A 131 -27.04 -8.09 8.49
CA ARG A 131 -26.79 -9.36 9.19
C ARG A 131 -25.33 -9.56 9.62
N GLY A 132 -24.42 -8.82 9.00
CA GLY A 132 -22.98 -8.88 9.24
C GLY A 132 -22.17 -8.32 8.08
N GLY A 133 -20.84 -8.34 8.19
CA GLY A 133 -19.98 -7.85 7.12
C GLY A 133 -18.54 -7.64 7.54
N ALA A 134 -17.75 -7.04 6.64
CA ALA A 134 -16.44 -6.50 6.94
C ALA A 134 -16.57 -4.98 7.15
N THR A 135 -16.16 -4.48 8.32
CA THR A 135 -16.18 -3.05 8.66
C THR A 135 -14.77 -2.46 8.64
N VAL A 136 -14.61 -1.33 7.98
CA VAL A 136 -13.42 -0.46 7.98
C VAL A 136 -13.72 0.77 8.83
N THR A 137 -12.87 1.04 9.82
CA THR A 137 -13.02 2.19 10.73
C THR A 137 -12.41 3.43 10.08
N HIS A 138 -13.15 4.52 9.88
CA HIS A 138 -12.66 5.74 9.26
C HIS A 138 -12.66 6.90 10.26
N PRO A 139 -11.51 7.56 10.51
CA PRO A 139 -11.39 8.62 11.51
C PRO A 139 -11.73 10.01 10.95
N TYR A 140 -11.60 10.18 9.63
CA TYR A 140 -11.58 11.47 8.96
C TYR A 140 -12.57 11.54 7.80
N ARG A 141 -13.22 12.69 7.62
CA ARG A 141 -13.85 13.09 6.35
C ARG A 141 -13.01 14.18 5.70
N THR A 142 -13.24 14.44 4.43
CA THR A 142 -12.70 15.63 3.76
C THR A 142 -13.50 16.85 4.20
N ASN A 143 -12.81 17.96 4.45
CA ASN A 143 -13.43 19.22 4.86
C ASN A 143 -13.75 20.11 3.63
N GLU A 144 -14.40 21.25 3.82
CA GLU A 144 -14.78 22.17 2.73
C GLU A 144 -13.59 22.57 1.82
N ARG A 145 -12.39 22.75 2.38
CA ARG A 145 -11.18 23.09 1.62
C ARG A 145 -10.69 21.91 0.77
N GLY A 146 -10.69 20.69 1.31
CA GLY A 146 -10.35 19.48 0.57
C GLY A 146 -11.36 19.16 -0.54
N ASP A 147 -12.65 19.40 -0.26
CA ASP A 147 -13.72 19.26 -1.24
C ASP A 147 -13.59 20.27 -2.38
N LEU A 148 -13.40 21.55 -2.07
CA LEU A 148 -13.21 22.60 -3.08
C LEU A 148 -11.97 22.36 -3.97
N LEU A 149 -10.85 21.95 -3.36
CA LEU A 149 -9.62 21.66 -4.09
C LEU A 149 -9.82 20.52 -5.11
N TYR A 150 -10.48 19.45 -4.68
CA TYR A 150 -10.78 18.31 -5.57
C TYR A 150 -11.76 18.67 -6.70
N GLN A 151 -12.82 19.43 -6.41
CA GLN A 151 -13.74 19.86 -7.48
C GLN A 151 -13.06 20.80 -8.46
N THR A 152 -12.22 21.73 -8.00
CA THR A 152 -11.48 22.64 -8.89
C THR A 152 -10.55 21.88 -9.84
N ALA A 153 -9.75 20.94 -9.32
CA ALA A 153 -8.88 20.10 -10.15
C ALA A 153 -9.70 19.27 -11.16
N LYS A 154 -10.86 18.74 -10.74
CA LYS A 154 -11.76 18.00 -11.62
C LYS A 154 -12.39 18.87 -12.72
N GLU A 155 -12.82 20.09 -12.40
CA GLU A 155 -13.44 21.03 -13.34
C GLU A 155 -12.44 21.57 -14.38
N ASN A 156 -11.17 21.71 -14.00
CA ASN A 156 -10.08 22.09 -14.90
C ASN A 156 -9.64 20.95 -15.85
N GLY A 157 -9.93 19.70 -15.51
CA GLY A 157 -9.35 18.52 -16.18
C GLY A 157 -7.93 18.17 -15.72
N ASP A 158 -7.53 18.60 -14.53
CA ASP A 158 -6.20 18.34 -13.93
C ASP A 158 -6.09 16.92 -13.34
N LEU A 159 -7.18 16.14 -13.34
CA LEU A 159 -7.25 14.78 -12.79
C LEU A 159 -7.35 13.73 -13.90
N ALA A 160 -6.62 12.63 -13.76
CA ALA A 160 -6.84 11.45 -14.59
C ALA A 160 -8.24 10.85 -14.35
N ASP A 161 -8.84 10.27 -15.38
CA ASP A 161 -10.15 9.62 -15.29
C ASP A 161 -10.14 8.55 -14.18
N GLY A 162 -11.17 8.55 -13.33
CA GLY A 162 -11.27 7.63 -12.18
C GLY A 162 -10.60 8.12 -10.89
N THR A 163 -9.77 9.18 -10.91
CA THR A 163 -9.07 9.68 -9.71
C THR A 163 -10.05 10.02 -8.57
N GLY A 164 -10.01 9.21 -7.51
CA GLY A 164 -10.83 9.39 -6.31
C GLY A 164 -10.34 10.53 -5.40
N LYS A 165 -11.26 11.21 -4.70
CA LYS A 165 -10.95 12.36 -3.82
C LYS A 165 -9.83 12.07 -2.81
N TRP A 166 -9.89 10.94 -2.11
CA TRP A 166 -8.86 10.56 -1.13
C TRP A 166 -7.50 10.28 -1.75
N ARG A 167 -7.47 9.73 -2.96
CA ARG A 167 -6.24 9.49 -3.71
C ARG A 167 -5.58 10.84 -4.05
N PHE A 168 -6.33 11.72 -4.72
CA PHE A 168 -5.88 13.07 -5.07
C PHE A 168 -5.35 13.83 -3.85
N LEU A 169 -6.11 13.89 -2.74
CA LEU A 169 -5.68 14.62 -1.54
C LEU A 169 -4.41 14.05 -0.92
N ARG A 170 -4.15 12.74 -1.03
CA ARG A 170 -2.89 12.13 -0.59
C ARG A 170 -1.72 12.41 -1.52
N GLU A 171 -1.97 12.54 -2.83
CA GLU A 171 -0.94 12.86 -3.84
C GLU A 171 -0.51 14.33 -3.80
N VAL A 172 -1.43 15.26 -3.47
CA VAL A 172 -1.11 16.69 -3.34
C VAL A 172 -0.61 17.11 -1.96
N SER A 173 -0.60 16.21 -0.98
CA SER A 173 -0.12 16.50 0.39
C SER A 173 1.28 15.95 0.61
N GLU A 174 2.22 16.79 1.06
CA GLU A 174 3.62 16.37 1.29
C GLU A 174 3.75 15.35 2.43
N ASP A 175 2.95 15.52 3.50
CA ASP A 175 2.93 14.66 4.67
C ASP A 175 1.53 14.64 5.34
N PHE A 176 1.43 14.04 6.53
CA PHE A 176 0.17 13.99 7.27
C PHE A 176 -0.25 15.36 7.84
N GLU A 177 0.70 16.22 8.23
CA GLU A 177 0.39 17.56 8.76
C GLU A 177 -0.20 18.44 7.65
N ASP A 178 0.34 18.38 6.43
CA ASP A 178 -0.27 19.04 5.28
C ASP A 178 -1.65 18.47 4.93
N LEU A 179 -1.80 17.12 4.94
CA LEU A 179 -3.11 16.48 4.72
C LEU A 179 -4.16 16.95 5.74
N THR A 180 -3.79 17.23 6.99
CA THR A 180 -4.76 17.72 8.02
C THR A 180 -5.49 19.00 7.60
N ARG A 181 -4.94 19.79 6.66
CA ARG A 181 -5.56 21.01 6.14
C ARG A 181 -6.81 20.72 5.29
N TYR A 182 -6.93 19.51 4.74
CA TYR A 182 -7.99 19.10 3.80
C TYR A 182 -9.01 18.12 4.40
N ILE A 183 -8.83 17.74 5.67
CA ILE A 183 -9.67 16.77 6.38
C ILE A 183 -10.18 17.31 7.72
N GLU A 184 -11.13 16.59 8.31
CA GLU A 184 -11.67 16.86 9.64
C GLU A 184 -11.98 15.55 10.39
N ALA A 185 -11.85 15.58 11.73
CA ALA A 185 -12.20 14.45 12.58
C ALA A 185 -13.72 14.22 12.63
N ALA A 186 -14.19 13.31 11.80
CA ALA A 186 -15.60 12.99 11.61
C ALA A 186 -15.75 11.46 11.45
N PRO A 187 -15.81 10.71 12.57
CA PRO A 187 -15.72 9.27 12.56
C PRO A 187 -16.91 8.65 11.82
N HIS A 188 -16.65 7.58 11.09
CA HIS A 188 -17.66 6.77 10.42
C HIS A 188 -17.11 5.37 10.12
N TYR A 189 -18.01 4.44 9.82
CA TYR A 189 -17.70 3.03 9.69
C TYR A 189 -18.25 2.52 8.36
N HIS A 190 -17.35 2.20 7.43
CA HIS A 190 -17.71 1.63 6.13
C HIS A 190 -17.86 0.12 6.28
N ALA A 191 -19.05 -0.41 6.00
CA ALA A 191 -19.32 -1.83 6.01
C ALA A 191 -19.54 -2.35 4.58
N LEU A 192 -18.82 -3.40 4.20
CA LEU A 192 -19.19 -4.29 3.11
C LEU A 192 -20.12 -5.34 3.73
N ALA A 193 -21.42 -5.05 3.65
CA ALA A 193 -22.47 -5.58 4.50
C ALA A 193 -23.36 -6.60 3.78
N ALA A 194 -23.57 -7.76 4.39
CA ALA A 194 -24.57 -8.74 3.98
C ALA A 194 -25.96 -8.27 4.43
N VAL A 195 -26.81 -7.91 3.46
CA VAL A 195 -28.09 -7.24 3.75
C VAL A 195 -29.05 -7.35 2.56
N GLU A 196 -30.32 -7.66 2.84
CA GLU A 196 -31.36 -7.70 1.81
C GLU A 196 -31.84 -6.29 1.45
N ASP A 197 -32.24 -5.48 2.43
CA ASP A 197 -32.46 -4.04 2.25
C ASP A 197 -32.00 -3.26 3.48
N VAL A 198 -31.65 -1.99 3.29
CA VAL A 198 -31.06 -1.14 4.35
C VAL A 198 -32.10 -0.11 4.78
N ASP A 199 -32.69 -0.31 5.96
CA ASP A 199 -33.57 0.66 6.59
C ASP A 199 -32.76 1.61 7.48
N GLY A 200 -32.31 2.73 6.90
CA GLY A 200 -31.56 3.74 7.62
C GLY A 200 -32.37 4.47 8.71
N GLU A 201 -33.71 4.42 8.69
CA GLU A 201 -34.57 5.09 9.67
C GLU A 201 -34.70 4.30 10.96
N ALA A 202 -34.43 2.99 10.92
CA ALA A 202 -34.38 2.12 12.10
C ALA A 202 -33.13 2.31 12.97
N ALA A 203 -32.14 3.08 12.51
CA ALA A 203 -30.89 3.32 13.25
C ALA A 203 -31.14 4.10 14.56
N PRO A 204 -30.57 3.66 15.71
CA PRO A 204 -30.85 4.25 17.01
C PRO A 204 -30.13 5.58 17.23
N GLY A 205 -30.61 6.40 18.18
CA GLY A 205 -29.77 7.39 18.89
C GLY A 205 -29.11 8.47 18.02
N GLY A 206 -29.71 8.86 16.89
CA GLY A 206 -29.14 9.88 15.99
C GLY A 206 -28.01 9.37 15.09
N TRP A 207 -27.81 8.06 15.01
CA TRP A 207 -26.96 7.45 13.99
C TRP A 207 -27.53 7.65 12.59
N VAL A 208 -26.65 7.87 11.63
CA VAL A 208 -26.99 7.89 10.19
C VAL A 208 -26.43 6.63 9.56
N VAL A 209 -27.31 5.69 9.20
CA VAL A 209 -26.96 4.51 8.41
C VAL A 209 -27.41 4.74 6.97
N LYS A 210 -26.48 4.68 6.02
CA LYS A 210 -26.74 4.96 4.60
C LYS A 210 -26.14 3.88 3.71
N ARG A 211 -26.97 3.25 2.88
CA ARG A 211 -26.50 2.50 1.70
C ARG A 211 -25.88 3.49 0.70
N ILE A 212 -24.59 3.32 0.42
CA ILE A 212 -23.87 4.06 -0.62
C ILE A 212 -24.18 3.44 -1.98
N ARG A 213 -24.09 2.10 -2.07
CA ARG A 213 -24.42 1.32 -3.27
C ARG A 213 -24.66 -0.15 -2.95
N THR A 214 -25.27 -0.86 -3.87
CA THR A 214 -25.34 -2.33 -3.89
C THR A 214 -24.22 -2.87 -4.78
N PHE A 215 -23.60 -4.00 -4.40
CA PHE A 215 -22.63 -4.68 -5.26
C PHE A 215 -23.32 -5.54 -6.32
N ASP A 216 -22.60 -5.89 -7.39
CA ASP A 216 -23.08 -6.82 -8.41
C ASP A 216 -23.58 -8.17 -7.84
N ALA A 217 -24.46 -8.84 -8.61
CA ALA A 217 -24.91 -10.19 -8.29
C ALA A 217 -23.73 -11.17 -8.25
N PHE A 218 -23.70 -12.06 -7.25
CA PHE A 218 -22.54 -12.93 -7.06
C PHE A 218 -22.69 -14.28 -7.74
N HIS A 219 -21.70 -14.60 -8.58
CA HIS A 219 -21.43 -15.94 -9.06
C HIS A 219 -19.94 -16.27 -8.84
N PRO A 220 -19.55 -17.51 -8.48
CA PRO A 220 -18.18 -17.85 -8.07
C PRO A 220 -17.08 -17.58 -9.08
N ARG A 221 -17.42 -17.37 -10.35
CA ARG A 221 -16.51 -17.11 -11.49
C ARG A 221 -16.82 -15.78 -12.19
N ASP A 222 -17.66 -14.94 -11.59
CA ASP A 222 -17.96 -13.62 -12.15
C ASP A 222 -16.94 -12.60 -11.62
N GLN A 223 -15.87 -12.43 -12.40
CA GLN A 223 -14.80 -11.47 -12.13
C GLN A 223 -15.31 -10.04 -11.92
N LYS A 224 -16.44 -9.63 -12.55
CA LYS A 224 -17.01 -8.30 -12.33
C LYS A 224 -17.41 -8.13 -10.86
N ALA A 225 -18.07 -9.13 -10.28
CA ALA A 225 -18.50 -9.10 -8.88
C ALA A 225 -17.31 -9.10 -7.89
N TYR A 226 -16.21 -9.79 -8.20
CA TYR A 226 -14.99 -9.72 -7.36
C TYR A 226 -14.30 -8.36 -7.46
N ARG A 227 -14.07 -7.84 -8.68
CA ARG A 227 -13.46 -6.50 -8.89
C ARG A 227 -14.30 -5.40 -8.24
N ASP A 228 -15.62 -5.50 -8.31
CA ASP A 228 -16.55 -4.54 -7.69
C ASP A 228 -16.40 -4.49 -6.16
N MET A 229 -16.27 -5.65 -5.51
CA MET A 229 -15.96 -5.76 -4.07
C MET A 229 -14.54 -5.26 -3.75
N ALA A 230 -13.55 -5.70 -4.53
CA ALA A 230 -12.14 -5.40 -4.34
C ALA A 230 -11.85 -3.90 -4.43
N ALA A 231 -12.34 -3.21 -5.47
CA ALA A 231 -12.16 -1.77 -5.65
C ALA A 231 -12.73 -0.94 -4.49
N THR A 232 -13.86 -1.34 -3.92
CA THR A 232 -14.44 -0.64 -2.75
C THR A 232 -13.71 -0.96 -1.44
N ALA A 233 -13.34 -2.22 -1.22
CA ALA A 233 -12.51 -2.59 -0.08
C ALA A 233 -11.16 -1.84 -0.11
N TYR A 234 -10.48 -1.81 -1.27
CA TYR A 234 -9.23 -1.07 -1.48
C TYR A 234 -9.43 0.42 -1.21
N TYR A 235 -10.42 1.05 -1.87
CA TYR A 235 -10.73 2.46 -1.67
C TYR A 235 -10.93 2.79 -0.19
N THR A 236 -11.75 2.03 0.55
CA THR A 236 -11.95 2.29 1.98
C THR A 236 -10.68 2.11 2.81
N LEU A 237 -9.87 1.10 2.52
CA LEU A 237 -8.64 0.83 3.25
C LEU A 237 -7.57 1.91 3.09
N THR A 238 -7.47 2.59 1.94
CA THR A 238 -6.50 3.69 1.72
C THR A 238 -6.58 4.84 2.73
N HIS A 239 -7.71 5.01 3.42
CA HIS A 239 -7.96 6.07 4.39
C HIS A 239 -8.72 5.57 5.64
N GLY A 240 -8.61 4.27 5.93
CA GLY A 240 -9.05 3.72 7.21
C GLY A 240 -8.11 4.12 8.36
N ALA A 241 -8.58 4.08 9.60
CA ALA A 241 -7.84 4.47 10.79
C ALA A 241 -6.58 3.60 10.98
N ASN A 242 -5.43 4.23 11.06
CA ASN A 242 -4.20 3.64 11.54
C ASN A 242 -3.98 4.05 13.01
N GLN A 243 -3.78 3.07 13.88
CA GLN A 243 -3.28 3.23 15.25
C GLN A 243 -2.60 1.93 15.69
N GLN A 244 -1.46 2.03 16.37
CA GLN A 244 -0.74 0.85 16.86
C GLN A 244 -1.61 0.03 17.84
N GLY A 245 -1.62 -1.29 17.67
CA GLY A 245 -2.44 -2.20 18.48
C GLY A 245 -3.94 -2.20 18.18
N ARG A 246 -4.40 -1.51 17.12
CA ARG A 246 -5.80 -1.49 16.67
C ARG A 246 -5.93 -1.95 15.22
N SER A 247 -6.82 -2.91 14.98
CA SER A 247 -7.19 -3.36 13.63
C SER A 247 -8.12 -2.34 12.97
N THR A 248 -7.78 -1.85 11.78
CA THR A 248 -8.64 -0.97 10.96
C THR A 248 -9.91 -1.71 10.56
N THR A 249 -9.73 -2.97 10.18
CA THR A 249 -10.76 -3.91 9.74
C THR A 249 -11.21 -4.82 10.89
N THR A 250 -12.49 -5.14 10.88
CA THR A 250 -13.11 -6.14 11.76
C THR A 250 -14.32 -6.74 11.06
N TYR A 251 -14.52 -8.05 11.23
CA TYR A 251 -15.78 -8.68 10.85
C TYR A 251 -16.80 -8.57 11.99
N PHE A 252 -18.09 -8.57 11.67
CA PHE A 252 -19.19 -8.57 12.64
C PHE A 252 -20.39 -9.37 12.12
N GLY A 253 -21.33 -9.67 13.02
CA GLY A 253 -22.54 -10.43 12.74
C GLY A 253 -22.25 -11.84 12.19
N GLU A 254 -23.13 -12.34 11.32
CA GLU A 254 -23.01 -13.67 10.72
C GLU A 254 -21.68 -13.89 9.98
N VAL A 255 -21.12 -12.85 9.36
CA VAL A 255 -19.84 -12.93 8.61
C VAL A 255 -18.64 -13.12 9.54
N HIS A 256 -18.73 -12.70 10.80
CA HIS A 256 -17.69 -12.94 11.81
C HIS A 256 -17.68 -14.40 12.28
N SER A 257 -18.87 -14.99 12.44
CA SER A 257 -19.06 -16.37 12.89
C SER A 257 -18.91 -17.40 11.76
N PHE A 258 -18.69 -16.96 10.51
CA PHE A 258 -18.60 -17.81 9.34
C PHE A 258 -17.16 -18.29 9.09
N THR A 259 -16.98 -19.61 9.06
CA THR A 259 -15.69 -20.26 8.73
C THR A 259 -15.74 -20.84 7.30
N PRO A 260 -15.05 -20.26 6.29
CA PRO A 260 -15.13 -20.76 4.92
C PRO A 260 -14.78 -22.24 4.76
N SER A 261 -13.80 -22.75 5.52
CA SER A 261 -13.35 -24.15 5.44
C SER A 261 -14.30 -25.18 6.07
N GLU A 262 -15.32 -24.73 6.83
CA GLU A 262 -16.35 -25.60 7.41
C GLU A 262 -17.58 -25.67 6.50
N GLU A 263 -17.87 -24.57 5.79
CA GLU A 263 -19.07 -24.37 4.96
C GLU A 263 -18.86 -24.67 3.47
N LEU A 264 -17.62 -24.62 2.97
CA LEU A 264 -17.26 -24.86 1.56
C LEU A 264 -16.38 -26.10 1.39
N THR A 265 -16.44 -26.69 0.20
CA THR A 265 -15.42 -27.66 -0.23
C THR A 265 -14.08 -26.95 -0.46
N ALA A 266 -12.96 -27.62 -0.17
CA ALA A 266 -11.61 -27.06 -0.34
C ALA A 266 -11.41 -26.46 -1.75
N THR A 267 -11.80 -27.17 -2.80
CA THR A 267 -11.70 -26.69 -4.20
C THR A 267 -12.53 -25.43 -4.48
N MET A 268 -13.67 -25.23 -3.80
CA MET A 268 -14.44 -23.99 -3.94
C MET A 268 -13.79 -22.84 -3.17
N TRP A 269 -13.27 -23.12 -1.97
CA TRP A 269 -12.55 -22.12 -1.20
C TRP A 269 -11.28 -21.64 -1.90
N GLU A 270 -10.43 -22.56 -2.37
CA GLU A 270 -9.24 -22.28 -3.19
C GLU A 270 -9.60 -21.44 -4.44
N ARG A 271 -10.69 -21.77 -5.13
CA ARG A 271 -11.19 -20.97 -6.26
C ARG A 271 -11.56 -19.55 -5.81
N ILE A 272 -12.30 -19.39 -4.72
CA ILE A 272 -12.69 -18.05 -4.23
C ILE A 272 -11.48 -17.21 -3.84
N GLN A 273 -10.46 -17.81 -3.22
CA GLN A 273 -9.20 -17.14 -2.91
C GLN A 273 -8.47 -16.69 -4.19
N MET A 274 -8.36 -17.56 -5.19
CA MET A 274 -7.75 -17.25 -6.49
C MET A 274 -8.47 -16.14 -7.25
N GLU A 275 -9.81 -16.15 -7.29
CA GLU A 275 -10.58 -15.10 -7.97
C GLU A 275 -10.49 -13.75 -7.22
N ALA A 276 -10.41 -13.77 -5.88
CA ALA A 276 -10.18 -12.59 -5.05
C ALA A 276 -8.78 -12.00 -5.23
N GLU A 277 -7.74 -12.84 -5.26
CA GLU A 277 -6.35 -12.42 -5.53
C GLU A 277 -6.23 -11.79 -6.93
N LYS A 278 -6.78 -12.48 -7.95
CA LYS A 278 -6.83 -11.96 -9.33
C LYS A 278 -7.53 -10.61 -9.40
N ALA A 279 -8.70 -10.48 -8.77
CA ALA A 279 -9.47 -9.24 -8.80
C ALA A 279 -8.81 -8.06 -8.08
N VAL A 280 -7.84 -8.30 -7.18
CA VAL A 280 -7.01 -7.25 -6.56
C VAL A 280 -5.83 -6.89 -7.46
N LYS A 281 -5.16 -7.88 -8.05
CA LYS A 281 -4.06 -7.65 -9.02
C LYS A 281 -4.52 -6.91 -10.29
N GLU A 282 -5.78 -7.09 -10.68
CA GLU A 282 -6.44 -6.37 -11.77
C GLU A 282 -7.00 -4.99 -11.37
N ILE A 283 -6.80 -4.53 -10.13
CA ILE A 283 -6.99 -3.11 -9.79
C ILE A 283 -5.74 -2.37 -10.29
N GLU A 284 -5.84 -1.78 -11.49
CA GLU A 284 -4.81 -0.88 -12.00
C GLU A 284 -4.50 0.20 -10.95
N PRO A 285 -3.25 0.35 -10.48
CA PRO A 285 -2.81 1.52 -9.73
C PRO A 285 -2.46 2.62 -10.74
N ASP A 286 -3.46 3.17 -11.42
CA ASP A 286 -3.38 4.05 -12.60
C ASP A 286 -2.57 5.36 -12.36
N GLU A 287 -1.30 5.56 -12.71
CA GLU A 287 -0.25 4.78 -13.37
C GLU A 287 1.12 5.39 -12.87
N PRO A 288 2.31 4.83 -13.18
CA PRO A 288 2.61 3.52 -13.78
C PRO A 288 3.63 2.69 -12.98
N VAL A 289 3.49 1.37 -13.05
CA VAL A 289 4.63 0.46 -13.31
C VAL A 289 4.16 -0.45 -14.44
N ALA A 290 4.99 -0.70 -15.45
CA ALA A 290 4.58 -1.32 -16.70
C ALA A 290 4.31 -2.83 -16.55
N ALA A 291 3.12 -3.18 -16.06
CA ALA A 291 2.67 -4.55 -15.90
C ALA A 291 2.14 -5.14 -17.23
N GLU A 292 3.04 -5.47 -18.16
CA GLU A 292 2.78 -6.57 -19.09
C GLU A 292 3.06 -7.93 -18.41
N GLU A 293 2.37 -8.98 -18.84
CA GLU A 293 2.20 -10.23 -18.09
C GLU A 293 3.51 -11.04 -17.87
N GLY A 294 4.14 -10.86 -16.70
CA GLY A 294 5.27 -11.66 -16.23
C GLY A 294 4.93 -12.52 -15.01
N GLU A 295 4.87 -13.85 -15.16
CA GLU A 295 4.75 -14.78 -14.01
C GLU A 295 6.06 -14.85 -13.21
N GLY A 296 6.27 -13.91 -12.29
CA GLY A 296 7.42 -13.92 -11.39
C GLY A 296 7.21 -13.03 -10.16
N ILE A 297 7.56 -13.54 -8.98
CA ILE A 297 7.62 -12.73 -7.75
C ILE A 297 8.94 -11.94 -7.76
N SER A 298 9.03 -10.96 -8.65
CA SER A 298 10.12 -9.97 -8.66
C SER A 298 10.01 -9.11 -7.40
N ALA A 299 11.13 -8.94 -6.70
CA ALA A 299 11.22 -8.05 -5.53
C ALA A 299 11.73 -6.63 -5.90
N GLY A 300 11.78 -6.31 -7.19
CA GLY A 300 12.31 -5.06 -7.74
C GLY A 300 11.42 -4.45 -8.84
N PRO A 301 11.72 -3.21 -9.26
CA PRO A 301 11.05 -2.57 -10.39
C PRO A 301 11.43 -3.25 -11.70
N ASP A 302 10.54 -3.20 -12.68
CA ASP A 302 10.75 -3.80 -14.01
C ASP A 302 11.71 -2.97 -14.90
N GLU A 303 11.80 -1.66 -14.66
CA GLU A 303 12.75 -0.75 -15.32
C GLU A 303 13.82 -0.23 -14.34
N CYS A 304 15.01 0.05 -14.88
CA CYS A 304 16.14 0.51 -14.09
C CYS A 304 15.90 1.93 -13.51
N PRO A 305 15.85 2.10 -12.18
CA PRO A 305 15.55 3.40 -11.55
C PRO A 305 16.72 4.39 -11.57
N HIS A 306 17.80 4.09 -12.33
CA HIS A 306 18.90 5.03 -12.51
C HIS A 306 18.50 6.10 -13.52
N ASP A 307 18.61 7.37 -13.13
CA ASP A 307 18.33 8.52 -14.00
C ASP A 307 19.00 8.39 -15.38
N GLY A 308 18.21 8.58 -16.44
CA GLY A 308 18.62 8.41 -17.83
C GLY A 308 18.90 6.98 -18.31
N CYS A 309 18.51 5.92 -17.57
CA CYS A 309 18.72 4.52 -17.99
C CYS A 309 17.49 3.90 -18.68
N GLY A 310 16.40 3.64 -17.93
CA GLY A 310 15.16 3.03 -18.47
C GLY A 310 15.28 1.60 -19.01
N SER A 311 16.43 0.95 -18.91
CA SER A 311 16.61 -0.44 -19.36
C SER A 311 15.87 -1.42 -18.44
N GLU A 312 15.36 -2.52 -19.01
CA GLU A 312 14.74 -3.64 -18.29
C GLU A 312 15.64 -4.17 -17.15
N VAL A 313 15.00 -4.60 -16.06
CA VAL A 313 15.64 -5.22 -14.89
C VAL A 313 15.59 -6.73 -15.00
N ILE A 314 16.77 -7.30 -15.20
CA ILE A 314 17.04 -8.72 -15.28
C ILE A 314 17.22 -9.26 -13.85
N ASP A 315 16.57 -10.39 -13.55
CA ASP A 315 16.70 -11.08 -12.26
C ASP A 315 18.16 -11.51 -12.00
N VAL A 316 18.60 -11.39 -10.74
CA VAL A 316 19.94 -11.78 -10.28
C VAL A 316 20.33 -13.22 -10.62
N TYR A 317 19.37 -14.12 -10.81
CA TYR A 317 19.57 -15.49 -11.28
C TYR A 317 20.36 -15.55 -12.60
N TYR A 318 20.06 -14.68 -13.56
CA TYR A 318 20.72 -14.63 -14.87
C TYR A 318 22.08 -13.90 -14.85
N LEU A 319 22.44 -13.27 -13.73
CA LEU A 319 23.65 -12.44 -13.65
C LEU A 319 24.94 -13.20 -13.98
N ARG A 320 24.99 -14.51 -13.71
CA ARG A 320 26.15 -15.34 -14.06
C ARG A 320 26.36 -15.40 -15.57
N GLU A 321 25.29 -15.63 -16.32
CA GLU A 321 25.30 -15.76 -17.78
C GLU A 321 25.75 -14.44 -18.43
N TYR A 322 25.17 -13.31 -18.01
CA TYR A 322 25.57 -11.98 -18.44
C TYR A 322 27.04 -11.65 -18.08
N LEU A 323 27.52 -12.06 -16.90
CA LEU A 323 28.92 -11.86 -16.51
C LEU A 323 29.93 -12.77 -17.23
N GLU A 324 29.45 -13.74 -18.01
CA GLU A 324 30.23 -14.64 -18.89
C GLU A 324 30.13 -14.23 -20.38
N ASP A 325 29.18 -13.36 -20.75
CA ASP A 325 29.11 -12.71 -22.06
C ASP A 325 30.20 -11.63 -22.20
N ASP A 326 31.21 -11.89 -23.04
CA ASP A 326 32.33 -10.97 -23.29
C ASP A 326 31.92 -9.67 -23.99
N GLU A 327 30.87 -9.66 -24.82
CA GLU A 327 30.38 -8.47 -25.52
C GLU A 327 29.67 -7.54 -24.53
N TRP A 328 28.71 -8.07 -23.77
CA TRP A 328 28.02 -7.33 -22.71
C TRP A 328 28.98 -6.86 -21.62
N ALA A 329 29.87 -7.74 -21.15
CA ALA A 329 30.86 -7.40 -20.15
C ALA A 329 31.81 -6.28 -20.63
N SER A 330 32.14 -6.25 -21.92
CA SER A 330 32.95 -5.19 -22.51
C SER A 330 32.17 -3.87 -22.62
N LYS A 331 30.89 -3.91 -23.05
CA LYS A 331 29.98 -2.75 -23.07
C LYS A 331 29.88 -2.10 -21.69
N VAL A 332 29.57 -2.88 -20.65
CA VAL A 332 29.42 -2.39 -19.27
C VAL A 332 30.72 -1.78 -18.74
N LYS A 333 31.89 -2.41 -19.00
CA LYS A 333 33.19 -1.88 -18.56
C LYS A 333 33.58 -0.58 -19.26
N ALA A 334 33.22 -0.42 -20.54
CA ALA A 334 33.52 0.75 -21.35
C ALA A 334 32.62 1.97 -21.05
N ALA A 335 31.47 1.75 -20.42
CA ALA A 335 30.52 2.80 -20.07
C ALA A 335 31.07 3.80 -19.02
N GLY A 336 30.37 4.95 -18.86
CA GLY A 336 30.67 5.92 -17.81
C GLY A 336 30.57 5.30 -16.42
N ARG A 337 31.68 5.30 -15.67
CA ARG A 337 31.85 4.58 -14.38
C ARG A 337 31.72 3.05 -14.51
N GLY A 338 31.98 2.50 -15.70
CA GLY A 338 31.83 1.08 -16.03
C GLY A 338 32.63 0.11 -15.14
N ARG A 339 33.82 0.50 -14.69
CA ARG A 339 34.59 -0.27 -13.67
C ARG A 339 33.79 -0.43 -12.37
N GLU A 340 33.17 0.63 -11.87
CA GLU A 340 32.37 0.57 -10.63
C GLU A 340 31.12 -0.30 -10.81
N ARG A 341 30.43 -0.15 -11.96
CA ARG A 341 29.27 -0.98 -12.33
C ARG A 341 29.66 -2.46 -12.34
N TRP A 342 30.71 -2.81 -13.08
CA TRP A 342 31.26 -4.16 -13.16
C TRP A 342 31.60 -4.77 -11.79
N LEU A 343 32.26 -3.99 -10.93
CA LEU A 343 32.59 -4.44 -9.57
C LEU A 343 31.35 -4.66 -8.72
N ARG A 344 30.35 -3.76 -8.77
CA ARG A 344 29.07 -3.95 -8.06
C ARG A 344 28.34 -5.21 -8.51
N LEU A 345 28.38 -5.53 -9.81
CA LEU A 345 27.81 -6.76 -10.36
C LEU A 345 28.58 -8.01 -9.88
N LYS A 346 29.93 -7.98 -9.86
CA LYS A 346 30.72 -9.09 -9.29
C LYS A 346 30.48 -9.27 -7.79
N GLY A 347 30.30 -8.18 -7.04
CA GLY A 347 29.95 -8.21 -5.62
C GLY A 347 28.53 -8.70 -5.36
N LEU A 348 27.59 -8.40 -6.26
CA LEU A 348 26.23 -8.94 -6.26
C LEU A 348 26.24 -10.46 -6.51
N LEU A 349 26.89 -10.93 -7.58
CA LEU A 349 27.02 -12.36 -7.85
C LEU A 349 27.64 -13.10 -6.65
N TYR A 350 28.73 -12.57 -6.09
CA TYR A 350 29.39 -13.19 -4.94
C TYR A 350 28.53 -13.16 -3.65
N TRP A 351 27.69 -12.14 -3.47
CA TRP A 351 26.71 -12.10 -2.39
C TRP A 351 25.56 -13.10 -2.58
N TRP A 352 25.11 -13.28 -3.82
CA TRP A 352 24.09 -14.26 -4.18
C TRP A 352 24.59 -15.69 -4.00
N ASP A 353 25.81 -15.99 -4.47
CA ASP A 353 26.48 -17.30 -4.32
C ASP A 353 26.71 -17.68 -2.84
N GLU A 354 26.87 -16.69 -1.94
CA GLU A 354 26.93 -16.90 -0.48
C GLU A 354 25.55 -17.11 0.17
N GLY A 355 24.47 -17.21 -0.61
CA GLY A 355 23.12 -17.50 -0.14
C GLY A 355 22.19 -16.29 0.00
N GLY A 356 22.58 -15.10 -0.47
CA GLY A 356 21.70 -13.92 -0.50
C GLY A 356 21.32 -13.36 0.87
N ASP A 357 22.17 -13.58 1.88
CA ASP A 357 21.94 -13.16 3.28
C ASP A 357 21.82 -11.63 3.43
N ARG A 358 21.34 -11.11 4.57
CA ARG A 358 21.19 -9.64 4.71
C ARG A 358 22.55 -8.90 4.59
N PRO A 359 22.66 -7.83 3.77
CA PRO A 359 23.84 -6.96 3.75
C PRO A 359 24.19 -6.41 5.14
N PRO A 360 25.43 -5.98 5.42
CA PRO A 360 25.82 -5.50 6.76
C PRO A 360 24.91 -4.38 7.29
N PRO A 361 24.46 -4.40 8.57
CA PRO A 361 23.52 -3.41 9.12
C PRO A 361 23.92 -1.94 8.90
N SER A 362 25.21 -1.64 8.81
CA SER A 362 25.76 -0.31 8.53
C SER A 362 25.45 0.24 7.13
N VAL A 363 25.00 -0.60 6.19
CA VAL A 363 24.68 -0.23 4.80
C VAL A 363 23.21 -0.44 4.41
N GLN A 364 22.46 -1.27 5.15
CA GLN A 364 21.07 -1.68 4.86
C GLN A 364 20.08 -0.52 4.64
N GLY A 365 20.28 0.63 5.30
CA GLY A 365 19.40 1.80 5.23
C GLY A 365 19.89 2.92 4.30
N ASN A 366 20.92 2.69 3.48
CA ASN A 366 21.47 3.73 2.61
C ASN A 366 22.01 3.14 1.30
N GLU A 367 21.31 3.45 0.21
CA GLU A 367 21.64 3.00 -1.15
C GLU A 367 23.12 3.22 -1.51
N LYS A 368 23.65 4.44 -1.30
CA LYS A 368 25.04 4.76 -1.65
C LYS A 368 26.04 3.90 -0.89
N LYS A 369 25.80 3.63 0.40
CA LYS A 369 26.62 2.72 1.20
C LYS A 369 26.50 1.26 0.73
N LEU A 370 25.30 0.83 0.36
CA LEU A 370 25.07 -0.54 -0.14
C LEU A 370 25.76 -0.76 -1.48
N ARG A 371 25.63 0.18 -2.44
CA ARG A 371 26.36 0.17 -3.71
C ARG A 371 27.88 0.16 -3.51
N ASN A 372 28.40 0.97 -2.58
CA ASN A 372 29.83 0.97 -2.24
C ASN A 372 30.28 -0.36 -1.61
N TRP A 373 29.45 -0.99 -0.78
CA TRP A 373 29.75 -2.30 -0.20
C TRP A 373 29.79 -3.41 -1.25
N LEU A 374 28.84 -3.43 -2.19
CA LEU A 374 28.87 -4.34 -3.34
C LEU A 374 30.13 -4.12 -4.18
N GLU A 375 30.53 -2.88 -4.41
CA GLU A 375 31.74 -2.54 -5.16
C GLU A 375 33.01 -3.09 -4.49
N VAL A 376 33.19 -2.83 -3.20
CA VAL A 376 34.31 -3.37 -2.39
C VAL A 376 34.28 -4.90 -2.35
N LYS A 377 33.09 -5.51 -2.23
CA LYS A 377 32.92 -6.96 -2.28
C LYS A 377 33.34 -7.52 -3.65
N GLY A 378 32.98 -6.85 -4.74
CA GLY A 378 33.43 -7.16 -6.10
C GLY A 378 34.93 -7.01 -6.31
N GLU A 379 35.56 -5.99 -5.71
CA GLU A 379 37.03 -5.83 -5.76
C GLU A 379 37.74 -6.98 -5.06
N SER A 380 37.21 -7.48 -3.94
CA SER A 380 37.82 -8.61 -3.22
C SER A 380 37.84 -9.93 -3.99
N VAL A 381 36.95 -10.10 -4.99
CA VAL A 381 36.86 -11.30 -5.86
C VAL A 381 37.31 -11.06 -7.31
N THR A 382 37.66 -9.83 -7.67
CA THR A 382 38.22 -9.50 -8.98
C THR A 382 39.72 -9.29 -8.83
N PRO A 383 40.58 -10.23 -9.25
CA PRO A 383 42.02 -10.08 -9.11
C PRO A 383 42.47 -8.78 -9.77
N GLU A 384 43.20 -7.94 -9.03
CA GLU A 384 43.92 -6.84 -9.68
C GLU A 384 44.83 -7.45 -10.74
N SER A 385 44.70 -6.96 -11.97
CA SER A 385 45.73 -7.12 -12.99
C SER A 385 46.95 -6.31 -12.55
N ARG A 386 47.72 -6.87 -11.62
CA ARG A 386 49.09 -6.47 -11.36
C ARG A 386 49.83 -6.60 -12.68
N GLN A 387 49.92 -5.49 -13.40
CA GLN A 387 50.92 -5.32 -14.43
C GLN A 387 52.26 -5.52 -13.72
N VAL A 388 52.83 -6.72 -13.87
CA VAL A 388 54.21 -6.98 -13.53
C VAL A 388 54.99 -6.05 -14.44
N GLY A 389 55.44 -4.91 -13.90
CA GLY A 389 56.17 -3.92 -14.65
C GLY A 389 57.34 -4.60 -15.34
N LEU A 390 57.53 -4.33 -16.63
CA LEU A 390 58.55 -5.01 -17.45
C LEU A 390 59.97 -4.93 -16.84
N SER A 391 60.22 -3.97 -15.95
CA SER A 391 61.42 -3.88 -15.12
C SER A 391 61.67 -5.10 -14.21
N ALA A 392 60.63 -5.79 -13.72
CA ALA A 392 60.75 -6.99 -12.88
C ALA A 392 60.91 -8.29 -13.69
N ALA A 393 60.61 -8.27 -15.00
CA ALA A 393 60.77 -9.43 -15.89
C ALA A 393 62.15 -9.47 -16.58
N VAL A 394 62.93 -8.39 -16.50
CA VAL A 394 64.23 -8.24 -17.19
C VAL A 394 65.42 -8.32 -16.23
N MET A 395 65.21 -8.21 -14.92
CA MET A 395 66.24 -8.46 -13.90
C MET A 395 65.89 -9.70 -13.08
N GLY A 396 66.16 -10.87 -13.68
CA GLY A 396 66.35 -12.10 -12.90
C GLY A 396 67.81 -12.23 -12.49
N ASP A 397 68.04 -12.47 -11.20
CA ASP A 397 69.25 -13.08 -10.64
C ASP A 397 68.99 -14.61 -10.47
#